data_AF-A0A1M5XV00-F1
#
_entry.id   AF-A0A1M5XV00-F1
#
_cell.length_a   1.000
_cell.length_b   1.000
_cell.length_c   1.000
_cell.angle_alpha   90.00
_cell.angle_beta   90.00
_cell.angle_gamma   90.00
#
_symmetry.space_group_name_H-M   'P 1'
#
loop_
_entity.id
_entity.type
_entity.pdbx_description
1 polymer ?
#
loop_
_entity_poly.entity_id
_entity_poly.type
_entity_poly.pdbx_seq_one_letter_code
_entity_poly.pdbx_strand_id
1 'polypeptide(L)'
;MHKINYDIFSVIEKPEVITFSEKEIEILAEYEHKRWSLEKKEAGWKYGENLDEEKKIHPSLVTWDNLCSENKNKIYENVKSWPEILADSNFKIERLKFLCHCEIE
;
A
#
# COMPACT_ATOMS: atom_id res chain seq x y z
N MET A 1 14.14 -3.31 3.29
CA MET A 1 12.94 -2.91 4.06
C MET A 1 12.44 -1.61 3.47
N HIS A 2 11.43 -1.67 2.60
CA HIS A 2 10.88 -0.47 1.94
C HIS A 2 10.01 0.27 2.95
N LYS A 3 10.27 1.56 3.15
CA LYS A 3 9.51 2.45 4.03
C LYS A 3 9.15 3.69 3.22
N ILE A 4 7.90 4.11 3.32
CA ILE A 4 7.49 5.46 2.92
C ILE A 4 7.53 6.33 4.18
N ASN A 5 8.13 7.51 4.07
CA ASN A 5 8.40 8.37 5.23
C ASN A 5 7.20 9.26 5.52
N TYR A 6 6.08 8.65 5.89
CA TYR A 6 4.85 9.37 6.26
C TYR A 6 4.34 8.90 7.62
N ASP A 7 3.64 9.80 8.29
CA ASP A 7 2.90 9.53 9.53
C ASP A 7 1.44 9.99 9.36
N ILE A 8 0.53 9.39 10.13
CA ILE A 8 -0.91 9.61 10.03
C ILE A 8 -1.46 10.10 11.37
N PHE A 9 -2.13 11.25 11.36
CA PHE A 9 -2.69 11.88 12.56
C PHE A 9 -4.17 12.21 12.37
N SER A 10 -4.99 12.05 13.41
CA SER A 10 -6.36 12.55 13.40
C SER A 10 -6.36 14.07 13.62
N VAL A 11 -7.14 14.78 12.81
CA VAL A 11 -7.27 16.24 12.85
C VAL A 11 -8.75 16.65 12.99
N ILE A 12 -8.99 17.84 13.56
CA ILE A 12 -10.36 18.37 13.74
C ILE A 12 -10.87 18.98 12.43
N GLU A 13 -9.98 19.63 11.68
CA GLU A 13 -10.29 20.27 10.40
C GLU A 13 -9.93 19.33 9.24
N LYS A 14 -10.66 19.43 8.13
CA LYS A 14 -10.40 18.61 6.94
C LYS A 14 -8.97 18.88 6.43
N PRO A 15 -8.08 17.88 6.42
CA PRO A 15 -6.71 18.08 5.98
C PRO A 15 -6.63 18.20 4.46
N GLU A 16 -5.56 18.85 3.98
CA GLU A 16 -5.24 18.89 2.55
C GLU A 16 -4.88 17.48 2.05
N VAL A 17 -5.37 17.16 0.85
CA VAL A 17 -5.04 15.91 0.16
C VAL A 17 -3.63 16.02 -0.42
N ILE A 18 -2.76 15.08 -0.06
CA ILE A 18 -1.43 14.96 -0.65
C ILE A 18 -1.46 14.04 -1.87
N THR A 19 -0.46 14.16 -2.74
CA THR A 19 -0.24 13.21 -3.85
C THR A 19 1.07 12.47 -3.63
N PHE A 20 1.03 11.14 -3.68
CA PHE A 20 2.24 10.32 -3.64
C PHE A 20 3.00 10.41 -4.97
N SER A 21 4.33 10.34 -4.92
CA SER A 21 5.15 10.17 -6.11
C SER A 21 4.98 8.76 -6.70
N GLU A 22 5.31 8.58 -7.98
CA GLU A 22 5.25 7.26 -8.65
C GLU A 22 6.05 6.19 -7.90
N LYS A 23 7.23 6.55 -7.38
CA LYS A 23 8.08 5.66 -6.58
C LYS A 23 7.44 5.27 -5.25
N GLU A 24 6.75 6.20 -4.59
CA GLU A 24 6.03 5.90 -3.34
C GLU A 24 4.81 5.02 -3.59
N ILE A 25 4.10 5.26 -4.69
CA ILE A 25 2.98 4.41 -5.15
C ILE A 25 3.49 2.98 -5.41
N GLU A 26 4.62 2.83 -6.09
CA GLU A 26 5.22 1.51 -6.35
C GLU A 26 5.53 0.75 -5.06
N ILE A 27 6.20 1.42 -4.12
CA ILE A 27 6.54 0.84 -2.81
C ILE A 27 5.28 0.44 -2.03
N LEU A 28 4.28 1.31 -1.99
CA LEU A 28 3.03 1.08 -1.28
C LEU A 28 2.22 -0.07 -1.89
N ALA A 29 2.14 -0.11 -3.21
CA ALA A 29 1.41 -1.15 -3.92
C ALA A 29 2.06 -2.53 -3.75
N GLU A 30 3.39 -2.60 -3.84
CA GLU A 30 4.12 -3.84 -3.56
C GLU A 30 3.92 -4.28 -2.10
N TYR A 31 3.98 -3.34 -1.15
CA TYR A 31 3.74 -3.61 0.26
C TYR A 31 2.32 -4.14 0.50
N GLU A 32 1.31 -3.50 -0.08
CA GLU A 32 -0.09 -3.88 0.05
C GLU A 32 -0.33 -5.28 -0.52
N HIS A 33 0.24 -5.59 -1.69
CA HIS A 33 0.16 -6.93 -2.27
C HIS A 33 0.80 -7.99 -1.37
N LYS A 34 1.97 -7.68 -0.80
CA LYS A 34 2.66 -8.58 0.14
C LYS A 34 1.83 -8.82 1.40
N ARG A 35 1.25 -7.77 1.99
CA ARG A 35 0.37 -7.84 3.15
C ARG A 35 -0.85 -8.72 2.86
N TRP A 36 -1.57 -8.44 1.78
CA TRP A 36 -2.73 -9.23 1.34
C TRP A 36 -2.36 -10.70 1.07
N SER A 37 -1.22 -10.95 0.39
CA SER A 37 -0.76 -12.29 0.07
C SER A 37 -0.45 -13.10 1.33
N LEU A 38 0.15 -12.46 2.34
CA LEU A 38 0.42 -13.07 3.64
C LEU A 38 -0.88 -13.45 4.35
N GLU A 39 -1.82 -12.52 4.48
CA GLU A 39 -3.12 -12.77 5.13
C GLU A 39 -3.89 -13.91 4.46
N LYS A 40 -3.89 -13.95 3.12
CA LYS A 40 -4.51 -15.05 2.37
C LYS A 40 -3.81 -16.38 2.64
N LYS A 41 -2.48 -16.43 2.64
CA LYS A 41 -1.72 -17.65 2.94
C LYS A 41 -2.00 -18.14 4.37
N GLU A 42 -2.04 -17.24 5.35
CA GLU A 42 -2.39 -17.55 6.74
C GLU A 42 -3.82 -18.08 6.87
N ALA A 43 -4.75 -17.55 6.06
CA ALA A 43 -6.11 -18.07 5.94
C ALA A 43 -6.22 -19.39 5.15
N GLY A 44 -5.09 -20.00 4.75
CA GLY A 44 -5.00 -21.29 4.07
C GLY A 44 -5.15 -21.23 2.56
N TRP A 45 -5.12 -20.03 1.95
CA TRP A 45 -5.18 -19.91 0.50
C TRP A 45 -3.88 -20.31 -0.18
N LYS A 46 -4.00 -20.82 -1.40
CA LYS A 46 -2.89 -21.32 -2.22
C LYS A 46 -2.93 -20.72 -3.61
N TYR A 47 -1.78 -20.68 -4.25
CA TYR A 47 -1.69 -20.33 -5.66
C TYR A 47 -2.35 -21.41 -6.55
N GLY A 48 -2.97 -20.97 -7.64
CA GLY A 48 -3.39 -21.79 -8.77
C GLY A 48 -3.95 -20.91 -9.88
N GLU A 49 -3.99 -21.44 -11.10
CA GLU A 49 -4.25 -20.63 -12.31
C GLU A 49 -5.65 -19.99 -12.34
N ASN A 50 -6.63 -20.61 -11.71
CA ASN A 50 -8.00 -20.15 -11.65
C ASN A 50 -8.42 -19.90 -10.19
N LEU A 51 -9.27 -18.88 -10.00
CA LEU A 51 -9.89 -18.61 -8.70
C LEU A 51 -10.85 -19.75 -8.33
N ASP A 52 -10.70 -20.32 -7.14
CA ASP A 52 -11.61 -21.32 -6.57
C ASP A 52 -11.77 -21.00 -5.07
N GLU A 53 -12.92 -20.45 -4.68
CA GLU A 53 -13.13 -20.02 -3.29
C GLU A 53 -13.29 -21.21 -2.33
N GLU A 54 -13.92 -22.30 -2.78
CA GLU A 54 -14.14 -23.49 -1.96
C GLU A 54 -12.81 -24.17 -1.62
N LYS A 55 -11.92 -24.29 -2.61
CA LYS A 55 -10.57 -24.85 -2.42
C LYS A 55 -9.55 -23.82 -1.96
N LYS A 56 -9.96 -22.56 -1.76
CA LYS A 56 -9.11 -21.42 -1.41
C LYS A 56 -7.91 -21.25 -2.35
N ILE A 57 -8.15 -21.23 -3.64
CA ILE A 57 -7.13 -21.03 -4.69
C ILE A 57 -7.29 -19.62 -5.26
N HIS A 58 -6.18 -18.88 -5.39
CA HIS A 58 -6.19 -17.55 -6.00
C HIS A 58 -4.98 -17.32 -6.92
N PRO A 59 -5.17 -16.88 -8.17
CA PRO A 59 -4.07 -16.72 -9.15
C PRO A 59 -3.08 -15.63 -8.79
N SER A 60 -3.54 -14.56 -8.14
CA SER A 60 -2.66 -13.49 -7.68
C SER A 60 -1.76 -13.84 -6.49
N LEU A 61 -1.78 -15.07 -5.94
CA LEU A 61 -0.86 -15.49 -4.87
C LEU A 61 0.55 -15.81 -5.38
N VAL A 62 1.10 -14.88 -6.16
CA VAL A 62 2.45 -14.89 -6.72
C VAL A 62 3.26 -13.72 -6.17
N THR A 63 4.57 -13.72 -6.43
CA THR A 63 5.45 -12.57 -6.13
C THR A 63 4.99 -11.33 -6.89
N TRP A 64 5.32 -10.14 -6.37
CA TRP A 64 4.99 -8.88 -7.03
C TRP A 64 5.47 -8.84 -8.48
N ASP A 65 6.71 -9.27 -8.74
CA ASP A 65 7.28 -9.31 -10.09
C ASP A 65 6.44 -10.15 -11.07
N ASN A 66 5.87 -11.26 -10.59
CA ASN A 66 5.08 -12.20 -11.40
C ASN A 66 3.58 -11.83 -11.47
N LEU A 67 3.13 -10.82 -10.72
CA LEU A 67 1.75 -10.37 -10.79
C LEU A 67 1.50 -9.69 -12.16
N CYS A 68 0.38 -10.03 -12.81
CA CYS A 68 0.04 -9.44 -14.10
C CYS A 68 -0.14 -7.92 -13.99
N SER A 69 0.17 -7.21 -15.08
CA SER A 69 0.08 -5.74 -15.14
C SER A 69 -1.31 -5.21 -14.84
N GLU A 70 -2.36 -5.91 -15.25
CA GLU A 70 -3.75 -5.53 -14.93
C GLU A 70 -4.00 -5.49 -13.42
N ASN A 71 -3.56 -6.53 -12.69
CA ASN A 71 -3.73 -6.58 -11.23
C ASN A 71 -2.80 -5.58 -10.52
N LYS A 72 -1.58 -5.35 -11.02
CA LYS A 72 -0.72 -4.27 -10.52
C LYS A 72 -1.39 -2.90 -10.65
N ASN A 73 -1.98 -2.63 -11.82
CA ASN A 73 -2.67 -1.37 -12.08
C ASN A 73 -3.86 -1.17 -11.14
N LYS A 74 -4.65 -2.22 -10.85
CA LYS A 74 -5.73 -2.13 -9.86
C LYS A 74 -5.22 -1.74 -8.47
N ILE A 75 -4.07 -2.27 -8.06
CA ILE A 75 -3.45 -1.95 -6.77
C ILE A 75 -2.88 -0.52 -6.79
N TYR A 76 -2.28 -0.07 -7.90
CA TYR A 76 -1.84 1.32 -8.05
C TYR A 76 -2.99 2.31 -7.95
N GLU A 77 -4.11 2.07 -8.64
CA GLU A 77 -5.28 2.94 -8.55
C GLU A 77 -5.87 2.95 -7.13
N ASN A 78 -5.87 1.80 -6.45
CA ASN A 78 -6.29 1.74 -5.05
C ASN A 78 -5.41 2.61 -4.15
N VAL A 79 -4.08 2.48 -4.26
CA VAL A 79 -3.11 3.25 -3.48
C VAL A 79 -3.21 4.75 -3.75
N LYS A 80 -3.45 5.15 -5.00
CA LYS A 80 -3.65 6.56 -5.39
C LYS A 80 -4.85 7.20 -4.71
N SER A 81 -5.88 6.43 -4.39
CA SER A 81 -7.08 6.92 -3.69
C SER A 81 -6.91 7.06 -2.19
N TRP A 82 -5.86 6.49 -1.58
CA TRP A 82 -5.70 6.52 -0.12
C TRP A 82 -5.63 7.93 0.48
N PRO A 83 -4.92 8.92 -0.09
CA PRO A 83 -4.87 10.27 0.46
C PRO A 83 -6.26 10.93 0.57
N GLU A 84 -7.10 10.76 -0.44
CA GLU A 84 -8.47 11.30 -0.45
C GLU A 84 -9.33 10.61 0.62
N ILE A 85 -9.29 9.27 0.67
CA ILE A 85 -10.06 8.48 1.66
C ILE A 85 -9.67 8.86 3.10
N LEU A 86 -8.37 9.01 3.36
CA LEU A 86 -7.87 9.37 4.68
C LEU A 86 -8.26 10.80 5.04
N ALA A 87 -8.17 11.76 4.10
CA ALA A 87 -8.58 13.12 4.34
C ALA A 87 -10.09 13.26 4.62
N ASP A 88 -10.94 12.52 3.89
CA ASP A 88 -12.39 12.47 4.14
C ASP A 88 -12.73 11.85 5.49
N SER A 89 -11.83 11.03 6.03
CA SER A 89 -11.92 10.44 7.36
C SER A 89 -11.24 11.28 8.45
N ASN A 90 -10.88 12.54 8.15
CA ASN A 90 -10.17 13.47 9.04
C ASN A 90 -8.80 12.95 9.54
N PHE A 91 -8.11 12.18 8.70
CA PHE A 91 -6.74 11.75 8.92
C PHE A 91 -5.80 12.52 8.00
N LYS A 92 -4.85 13.25 8.59
CA LYS A 92 -3.79 13.97 7.89
C LYS A 92 -2.59 13.07 7.69
N ILE A 93 -2.07 13.03 6.46
CA ILE A 93 -0.84 12.35 6.11
C ILE A 93 0.28 13.39 6.02
N GLU A 94 1.32 13.27 6.83
CA GLU A 94 2.46 14.19 6.79
C GLU A 94 3.76 13.45 6.51
N ARG A 95 4.58 14.01 5.62
CA ARG A 95 5.90 13.46 5.34
C ARG A 95 6.81 13.69 6.55
N LEU A 96 7.33 12.62 7.11
CA LEU A 96 8.35 12.68 8.15
C LEU A 96 9.59 13.36 7.58
N LYS A 97 9.79 14.62 7.98
CA LYS A 97 11.06 15.31 7.81
C LYS A 97 12.03 14.63 8.77
N PHE A 98 12.89 13.76 8.27
CA PHE A 98 14.11 13.47 9.03
C PHE A 98 14.82 14.81 9.20
N LEU A 99 14.90 15.30 10.44
CA LEU A 99 15.97 16.22 10.80
C LEU A 99 17.25 15.45 10.50
N CYS A 100 17.89 15.78 9.38
CA CYS A 100 19.26 15.38 9.14
C CYS A 100 20.04 16.02 10.29
N HIS A 101 20.37 15.24 11.33
CA HIS A 101 21.29 15.69 12.37
C HIS A 101 22.70 15.55 11.80
N CYS A 102 22.97 16.29 10.73
CA CYS A 102 24.31 16.65 10.29
C CYS A 102 24.45 18.13 10.59
N GLU A 103 24.73 18.45 11.85
CA GLU A 103 25.34 19.70 12.33
C GLU A 103 25.18 19.75 13.85
N ILE A 104 26.07 19.09 14.59
CA ILE A 104 26.74 19.69 15.76
C ILE A 104 28.16 19.14 15.76
N GLU A 105 29.12 20.06 15.85
CA GLU A 105 30.58 19.95 15.75
C GLU A 105 31.24 18.85 16.60
#